data_AF-A0A1V6J0G4-F1
#
_entry.id   AF-A0A1V6J0G4-F1
#
_cell.length_a   1.000
_cell.length_b   1.000
_cell.length_c   1.000
_cell.angle_alpha   90.00
_cell.angle_beta   90.00
_cell.angle_gamma   90.00
#
_symmetry.space_group_name_H-M   'P 1'
#
loop_
_entity.id
_entity.type
_entity.pdbx_description
1 polymer ?
#
loop_
_entity_poly.entity_id
_entity_poly.type
_entity_poly.pdbx_seq_one_letter_code
_entity_poly.pdbx_strand_id
1 'polypeptide(L)'
;MKGIYFWTLAVIITLAAVFLQRNTGPSHPGKEVMEVNGSFFKASFPRSLIRPRDNASNTKLTIELSSTDNAQDRIFGAILYYRQYPGSGNYSAIVPVFATAKDKLLVNCMIPVQPTAGKISYYLQLLGKDGTTVNSQETIMRFRDYVPTPVLMLHILLIFFAFLFSNFTGIYSFADHSRINRFALVTILILFAGGFILGPMVQKYAFGVWWSGWPLGGDITDNKTLIAFLAWVIAYILNKIPFSSPRFCRWRRYFYLAAALITIVAYSIPHSTGGSEYDYQTGTIVTDQVIPREPSNTNQ
;
A
#
# COMPACT_ATOMS: atom_id res chain seq x y z
N MET A 1 -37.74 -0.73 -5.60
CA MET A 1 -37.10 -2.00 -6.00
C MET A 1 -35.86 -1.80 -6.87
N LYS A 2 -35.90 -1.08 -8.00
CA LYS A 2 -34.72 -0.90 -8.89
C LYS A 2 -33.45 -0.39 -8.19
N GLY A 3 -33.57 0.52 -7.22
CA GLY A 3 -32.43 1.04 -6.46
C GLY A 3 -31.65 0.00 -5.64
N ILE A 4 -32.31 -1.08 -5.18
CA ILE A 4 -31.65 -2.06 -4.30
C ILE A 4 -30.65 -2.90 -5.07
N TYR A 5 -30.96 -3.28 -6.32
CA TYR A 5 -30.05 -4.06 -7.17
C TYR A 5 -28.76 -3.28 -7.49
N PHE A 6 -28.87 -1.98 -7.73
CA PHE A 6 -27.70 -1.12 -7.95
C PHE A 6 -26.81 -1.02 -6.71
N TRP A 7 -27.42 -0.91 -5.52
CA TRP A 7 -26.68 -0.95 -4.26
C TRP A 7 -26.00 -2.29 -4.02
N THR A 8 -26.72 -3.40 -4.19
CA THR A 8 -26.16 -4.75 -4.04
C THR A 8 -24.98 -4.96 -4.96
N LEU A 9 -25.10 -4.58 -6.24
CA LEU A 9 -24.00 -4.71 -7.20
C LEU A 9 -22.81 -3.81 -6.84
N ALA A 10 -23.05 -2.57 -6.44
CA ALA A 10 -22.00 -1.66 -6.00
C ALA A 10 -21.25 -2.19 -4.76
N VAL A 11 -21.96 -2.76 -3.79
CA VAL A 11 -21.36 -3.39 -2.61
C VAL A 11 -20.51 -4.59 -3.01
N ILE A 12 -20.99 -5.47 -3.89
CA ILE A 12 -20.23 -6.64 -4.35
C ILE A 12 -18.92 -6.20 -5.03
N ILE A 13 -19.00 -5.25 -5.97
CA ILE A 13 -17.81 -4.73 -6.68
C ILE A 13 -16.84 -4.08 -5.70
N THR A 14 -17.33 -3.28 -4.76
CA THR A 14 -16.52 -2.59 -3.75
C THR A 14 -15.80 -3.61 -2.84
N LEU A 15 -16.51 -4.62 -2.34
CA LEU A 15 -15.93 -5.65 -1.48
C LEU A 15 -14.90 -6.50 -2.23
N ALA A 16 -15.18 -6.86 -3.49
CA ALA A 16 -14.23 -7.58 -4.33
C ALA A 16 -12.93 -6.78 -4.55
N ALA A 17 -13.04 -5.49 -4.87
CA ALA A 17 -11.88 -4.62 -5.04
C ALA A 17 -11.08 -4.46 -3.75
N VAL A 18 -11.74 -4.23 -2.61
CA VAL A 18 -11.07 -4.13 -1.30
C VAL A 18 -10.34 -5.41 -0.93
N PHE A 19 -10.94 -6.58 -1.21
CA PHE A 19 -10.30 -7.87 -0.98
C PHE A 19 -9.03 -8.02 -1.83
N LEU A 20 -9.09 -7.67 -3.12
CA LEU A 20 -7.92 -7.70 -4.00
C LEU A 20 -6.82 -6.75 -3.49
N GLN A 21 -7.17 -5.50 -3.19
CA GLN A 21 -6.23 -4.48 -2.69
C GLN A 21 -5.56 -4.88 -1.38
N ARG A 22 -6.29 -5.51 -0.46
CA ARG A 22 -5.74 -5.96 0.82
C ARG A 22 -4.70 -7.07 0.64
N ASN A 23 -4.89 -7.92 -0.35
CA ASN A 23 -3.98 -9.03 -0.64
C ASN A 23 -2.76 -8.62 -1.49
N THR A 24 -2.90 -7.57 -2.31
CA THR A 24 -1.82 -7.07 -3.18
C THR A 24 -1.14 -5.81 -2.64
N GLY A 25 -1.50 -5.36 -1.44
CA GLY A 25 -0.96 -4.14 -0.85
C GLY A 25 0.54 -4.23 -0.54
N PRO A 26 1.29 -3.12 -0.62
CA PRO A 26 2.75 -3.12 -0.45
C PRO A 26 3.18 -3.45 0.98
N SER A 27 2.31 -3.18 1.96
CA SER A 27 2.54 -3.53 3.37
C SER A 27 2.13 -4.97 3.69
N HIS A 28 1.52 -5.70 2.75
CA HIS A 28 1.19 -7.10 2.94
C HIS A 28 2.49 -7.91 3.02
N PRO A 29 2.68 -8.76 4.04
CA PRO A 29 3.89 -9.56 4.16
C PRO A 29 4.15 -10.39 2.90
N GLY A 30 5.42 -10.45 2.48
CA GLY A 30 5.87 -11.38 1.47
C GLY A 30 5.74 -12.79 2.02
N LYS A 31 5.13 -13.70 1.25
CA LYS A 31 5.01 -15.11 1.62
C LYS A 31 5.90 -15.93 0.71
N GLU A 32 6.73 -16.78 1.30
CA GLU A 32 7.65 -17.64 0.59
C GLU A 32 7.60 -19.05 1.19
N VAL A 33 7.83 -20.06 0.35
CA VAL A 33 8.00 -21.43 0.82
C VAL A 33 9.47 -21.79 0.71
N MET A 34 10.08 -22.13 1.83
CA MET A 34 11.48 -22.55 1.92
C MET A 34 11.53 -24.04 2.23
N GLU A 35 12.32 -24.80 1.48
CA GLU A 35 12.53 -26.23 1.74
C GLU A 35 13.83 -26.44 2.51
N VAL A 36 13.75 -26.91 3.76
CA VAL A 36 14.93 -27.15 4.62
C VAL A 36 14.86 -28.58 5.13
N ASN A 37 15.93 -29.37 4.92
CA ASN A 37 16.02 -30.75 5.38
C ASN A 37 14.76 -31.58 5.02
N GLY A 38 14.33 -31.48 3.75
CA GLY A 38 13.16 -32.18 3.19
C GLY A 38 11.79 -31.76 3.76
N SER A 39 11.70 -30.63 4.47
CA SER A 39 10.43 -30.06 4.95
C SER A 39 10.18 -28.68 4.38
N PHE A 40 8.92 -28.40 4.04
CA PHE A 40 8.49 -27.10 3.56
C PHE A 40 8.05 -26.19 4.70
N PHE A 41 8.61 -24.99 4.74
CA PHE A 41 8.30 -23.93 5.69
C PHE A 41 7.68 -22.74 4.95
N LYS A 42 6.48 -22.34 5.34
CA LYS A 42 5.85 -21.09 4.88
C LYS A 42 6.37 -19.95 5.75
N ALA A 43 7.19 -19.10 5.16
CA ALA A 43 7.77 -17.92 5.76
C ALA A 43 6.95 -16.66 5.43
N SER A 44 6.78 -15.77 6.43
CA SER A 44 6.11 -14.48 6.28
C SER A 44 7.06 -13.35 6.61
N PHE A 45 7.43 -12.57 5.60
CA PHE A 45 8.38 -11.47 5.64
C PHE A 45 7.67 -10.11 5.73
N PRO A 46 7.74 -9.40 6.86
CA PRO A 46 7.15 -8.06 6.97
C PRO A 46 7.76 -7.08 5.96
N ARG A 47 6.90 -6.29 5.29
CA ARG A 47 7.31 -5.22 4.36
C ARG A 47 7.18 -3.81 4.94
N SER A 48 6.63 -3.69 6.15
CA SER A 48 6.56 -2.41 6.86
C SER A 48 6.76 -2.63 8.35
N LEU A 49 7.51 -1.72 8.99
CA LEU A 49 7.75 -1.74 10.43
C LEU A 49 7.51 -0.36 11.04
N ILE A 50 6.94 -0.35 12.25
CA ILE A 50 6.70 0.88 13.00
C ILE A 50 7.98 1.23 13.77
N ARG A 51 8.42 2.49 13.66
CA ARG A 51 9.54 3.00 14.44
C ARG A 51 9.17 3.01 15.93
N PRO A 52 10.07 2.59 16.83
CA PRO A 52 9.80 2.60 18.25
C PRO A 52 9.74 4.06 18.76
N ARG A 53 8.83 4.34 19.71
CA ARG A 53 8.56 5.71 20.20
C ARG A 53 9.61 6.19 21.22
N ASP A 54 10.35 5.27 21.81
CA ASP A 54 11.34 5.49 22.86
C ASP A 54 12.73 5.88 22.32
N ASN A 55 12.86 6.19 21.02
CA ASN A 55 14.13 6.47 20.34
C ASN A 55 15.17 5.34 20.50
N ALA A 56 14.73 4.09 20.71
CA ALA A 56 15.63 2.95 20.71
C ALA A 56 16.42 2.88 19.39
N SER A 57 17.72 2.56 19.48
CA SER A 57 18.59 2.41 18.32
C SER A 57 18.22 1.18 17.48
N ASN A 58 17.62 0.16 18.10
CA ASN A 58 17.22 -1.08 17.47
C ASN A 58 15.73 -1.37 17.67
N THR A 59 15.14 -2.07 16.71
CA THR A 59 13.75 -2.54 16.79
C THR A 59 13.66 -4.01 16.40
N LYS A 60 12.61 -4.67 16.89
CA LYS A 60 12.39 -6.10 16.69
C LYS A 60 11.69 -6.36 15.36
N LEU A 61 12.39 -7.01 14.44
CA LEU A 61 11.81 -7.65 13.25
C LEU A 61 11.46 -9.09 13.58
N THR A 62 10.23 -9.52 13.30
CA THR A 62 9.78 -10.90 13.52
C THR A 62 9.40 -11.53 12.20
N ILE A 63 10.04 -12.64 11.84
CA ILE A 63 9.67 -13.46 10.68
C ILE A 63 8.96 -14.70 11.22
N GLU A 64 7.75 -14.95 10.73
CA GLU A 64 6.97 -16.12 11.12
C GLU A 64 7.25 -17.27 10.17
N LEU A 65 7.64 -18.42 10.71
CA LEU A 65 7.80 -19.68 10.00
C LEU A 65 6.71 -20.66 10.48
N SER A 66 5.98 -21.22 9.53
CA SER A 66 4.99 -22.27 9.79
C SER A 66 5.34 -23.51 8.98
N SER A 67 5.26 -24.68 9.62
CA SER A 67 5.54 -25.98 9.02
C SER A 67 4.30 -26.85 9.09
N THR A 68 4.08 -27.69 8.09
CA THR A 68 2.93 -28.61 8.02
C THR A 68 3.10 -29.80 8.98
N ASP A 69 4.34 -30.21 9.24
CA ASP A 69 4.66 -31.46 9.95
C ASP A 69 5.34 -31.23 11.32
N ASN A 70 5.16 -30.05 11.92
CA ASN A 70 5.88 -29.65 13.15
C ASN A 70 7.41 -29.83 13.04
N ALA A 71 7.97 -29.70 11.85
CA ALA A 71 9.38 -29.95 11.56
C ALA A 71 10.32 -28.83 12.05
N GLN A 72 9.91 -28.03 13.04
CA GLN A 72 10.69 -26.90 13.55
C GLN A 72 12.07 -27.35 14.06
N ASP A 73 12.16 -28.55 14.62
CA ASP A 73 13.40 -29.18 15.07
C ASP A 73 14.39 -29.48 13.94
N ARG A 74 14.00 -29.39 12.66
CA ARG A 74 14.92 -29.58 11.53
C ARG A 74 15.80 -28.37 11.27
N ILE A 75 15.42 -27.20 11.78
CA ILE A 75 16.20 -25.96 11.72
C ILE A 75 17.10 -25.93 12.96
N PHE A 76 18.41 -25.79 12.79
CA PHE A 76 19.32 -25.60 13.93
C PHE A 76 19.75 -24.14 14.11
N GLY A 77 19.64 -23.33 13.05
CA GLY A 77 20.05 -21.94 13.08
C GLY A 77 19.45 -21.14 11.94
N ALA A 78 19.57 -19.83 12.05
CA ALA A 78 19.22 -18.90 10.98
C ALA A 78 20.13 -17.68 11.08
N ILE A 79 20.31 -16.98 9.97
CA ILE A 79 21.05 -15.72 9.90
C ILE A 79 20.23 -14.75 9.06
N LEU A 80 19.98 -13.56 9.59
CA LEU A 80 19.35 -12.48 8.84
C LEU A 80 20.44 -11.61 8.22
N TYR A 81 20.41 -11.45 6.91
CA TYR A 81 21.27 -10.52 6.19
C TYR A 81 20.46 -9.29 5.81
N TYR A 82 20.97 -8.09 6.12
CA TYR A 82 20.29 -6.85 5.78
C TYR A 82 21.27 -5.77 5.31
N ARG A 83 20.77 -4.81 4.53
CA ARG A 83 21.48 -3.59 4.13
C ARG A 83 20.49 -2.44 3.96
N GLN A 84 20.99 -1.22 3.95
CA GLN A 84 20.19 -0.04 3.63
C GLN A 84 19.74 -0.06 2.17
N TYR A 85 18.56 0.50 1.91
CA TYR A 85 18.02 0.67 0.56
C TYR A 85 17.54 2.12 0.40
N PRO A 86 17.94 2.83 -0.67
CA PRO A 86 18.77 2.37 -1.78
C PRO A 86 20.27 2.37 -1.39
N GLY A 87 21.02 1.36 -1.81
CA GLY A 87 22.45 1.25 -1.51
C GLY A 87 23.06 -0.07 -1.97
N SER A 88 24.32 -0.04 -2.42
CA SER A 88 25.08 -1.22 -2.87
C SER A 88 26.09 -1.74 -1.84
N GLY A 89 25.99 -1.29 -0.59
CA GLY A 89 26.84 -1.75 0.50
C GLY A 89 26.69 -3.25 0.78
N ASN A 90 27.69 -3.82 1.46
CA ASN A 90 27.69 -5.22 1.88
C ASN A 90 26.56 -5.48 2.90
N TYR A 91 26.02 -6.70 2.86
CA TYR A 91 25.04 -7.13 3.86
C TYR A 91 25.70 -7.28 5.24
N SER A 92 25.03 -6.75 6.24
CA SER A 92 25.31 -7.01 7.65
C SER A 92 24.54 -8.25 8.09
N ALA A 93 25.17 -9.12 8.88
CA ALA A 93 24.55 -10.33 9.41
C ALA A 93 24.09 -10.13 10.85
N ILE A 94 22.89 -10.64 11.17
CA ILE A 94 22.34 -10.67 12.54
C ILE A 94 21.94 -12.12 12.85
N VAL A 95 22.36 -12.58 14.02
CA VAL A 95 21.89 -13.86 14.57
C VAL A 95 20.54 -13.63 15.27
N PRO A 96 19.47 -14.33 14.85
CA PRO A 96 18.15 -14.20 15.43
C PRO A 96 18.01 -14.94 16.75
N VAL A 97 16.99 -14.55 17.51
CA VAL A 97 16.49 -15.29 18.68
C VAL A 97 15.19 -15.99 18.29
N PHE A 98 15.17 -17.31 18.43
CA PHE A 98 13.98 -18.11 18.19
C PHE A 98 13.00 -18.04 19.37
N ALA A 99 11.72 -17.96 19.07
CA ALA A 99 10.64 -18.14 20.03
C ALA A 99 9.51 -18.94 19.39
N THR A 100 8.71 -19.65 20.17
CA THR A 100 7.59 -20.43 19.65
C THR A 100 6.27 -19.82 20.12
N ALA A 101 5.32 -19.63 19.20
CA ALA A 101 3.99 -19.13 19.51
C ALA A 101 2.93 -19.82 18.63
N LYS A 102 1.95 -20.49 19.25
CA LYS A 102 0.81 -21.12 18.55
C LYS A 102 1.25 -21.96 17.34
N ASP A 103 2.16 -22.90 17.55
CA ASP A 103 2.73 -23.81 16.54
C ASP A 103 3.49 -23.13 15.38
N LYS A 104 3.86 -21.85 15.57
CA LYS A 104 4.75 -21.11 14.67
C LYS A 104 6.09 -20.87 15.34
N LEU A 105 7.15 -20.99 14.55
CA LEU A 105 8.49 -20.57 14.91
C LEU A 105 8.67 -19.10 14.55
N LEU A 106 8.93 -18.27 15.55
CA LEU A 106 9.19 -16.85 15.42
C LEU A 106 10.70 -16.61 15.41
N VAL A 107 11.20 -16.06 14.30
CA VAL A 107 12.60 -15.66 14.15
C VAL A 107 12.69 -14.17 14.43
N ASN A 108 13.23 -13.82 15.59
CA ASN A 108 13.30 -12.44 16.06
C ASN A 108 14.68 -11.85 15.85
N CYS A 109 14.77 -10.75 15.09
CA CYS A 109 16.03 -10.05 14.83
C CYS A 109 15.96 -8.63 15.38
N MET A 110 17.01 -8.18 16.06
CA MET A 110 17.16 -6.78 16.45
C MET A 110 17.88 -6.03 15.34
N ILE A 111 17.13 -5.23 14.58
CA ILE A 111 17.64 -4.46 13.44
C ILE A 111 17.78 -2.98 13.81
N PRO A 112 18.77 -2.25 13.25
CA PRO A 112 18.90 -0.83 13.50
C PRO A 112 17.71 -0.05 12.93
N VAL A 113 17.16 0.84 13.75
CA VAL A 113 16.05 1.71 13.36
C VAL A 113 16.52 2.67 12.26
N GLN A 114 15.76 2.72 11.16
CA GLN A 114 16.00 3.71 10.11
C GLN A 114 15.20 4.99 10.37
N PRO A 115 15.61 6.11 9.75
CA PRO A 115 14.78 7.31 9.66
C PRO A 115 13.40 7.02 9.04
N THR A 116 12.47 7.95 9.24
CA THR A 116 11.13 7.88 8.65
C THR A 116 11.22 7.76 7.12
N ALA A 117 10.42 6.85 6.53
CA ALA A 117 10.49 6.47 5.12
C ALA A 117 11.79 5.77 4.66
N GLY A 118 12.73 5.51 5.59
CA GLY A 118 13.91 4.69 5.33
C GLY A 118 13.54 3.25 5.00
N LYS A 119 14.31 2.63 4.10
CA LYS A 119 14.10 1.26 3.66
C LYS A 119 15.33 0.42 3.95
N ILE A 120 15.11 -0.84 4.27
CA ILE A 120 16.16 -1.85 4.27
C ILE A 120 15.76 -2.98 3.33
N SER A 121 16.76 -3.58 2.71
CA SER A 121 16.60 -4.84 2.00
C SER A 121 17.21 -5.93 2.85
N TYR A 122 16.50 -7.06 2.96
CA TYR A 122 16.94 -8.16 3.82
C TYR A 122 16.48 -9.51 3.28
N TYR A 123 17.20 -10.55 3.63
CA TYR A 123 16.81 -11.94 3.39
C TYR A 123 17.20 -12.80 4.59
N LEU A 124 16.55 -13.95 4.72
CA LEU A 124 16.80 -14.91 5.79
C LEU A 124 17.51 -16.12 5.19
N GLN A 125 18.61 -16.51 5.81
CA GLN A 125 19.25 -17.79 5.59
C GLN A 125 18.85 -18.75 6.70
N LEU A 126 18.28 -19.89 6.33
CA LEU A 126 17.97 -20.99 7.25
C LEU A 126 19.06 -22.06 7.15
N LEU A 127 19.39 -22.65 8.30
CA LEU A 127 20.41 -23.70 8.43
C LEU A 127 19.73 -24.98 8.96
N GLY A 128 19.72 -26.02 8.13
CA GLY A 128 19.16 -27.34 8.44
C GLY A 128 20.15 -28.24 9.16
N LYS A 129 19.67 -29.11 10.07
CA LYS A 129 20.53 -30.03 10.85
C LYS A 129 21.39 -30.97 10.01
N ASP A 130 20.99 -31.21 8.77
CA ASP A 130 21.70 -31.97 7.74
C ASP A 130 22.83 -31.18 7.06
N GLY A 131 23.04 -29.92 7.44
CA GLY A 131 24.02 -29.02 6.84
C GLY A 131 23.48 -28.24 5.64
N THR A 132 22.20 -28.39 5.28
CA THR A 132 21.60 -27.61 4.19
C THR A 132 21.47 -26.13 4.56
N THR A 133 21.74 -25.26 3.59
CA THR A 133 21.59 -23.81 3.73
C THR A 133 20.65 -23.29 2.67
N VAL A 134 19.66 -22.51 3.09
CA VAL A 134 18.56 -22.07 2.21
C VAL A 134 18.34 -20.59 2.40
N ASN A 135 18.51 -19.83 1.33
CA ASN A 135 18.30 -18.39 1.33
C ASN A 135 16.89 -18.06 0.84
N SER A 136 16.22 -17.16 1.54
CA SER A 136 14.96 -16.57 1.08
C SER A 136 15.20 -15.56 -0.04
N GLN A 137 14.13 -15.16 -0.72
CA GLN A 137 14.18 -14.00 -1.60
C GLN A 137 14.44 -12.71 -0.82
N GLU A 138 15.10 -11.76 -1.48
CA GLU A 138 15.33 -10.43 -0.92
C GLU A 138 13.99 -9.68 -0.80
N THR A 139 13.69 -9.22 0.42
CA THR A 139 12.52 -8.43 0.73
C THR A 139 12.91 -7.02 1.12
N ILE A 140 12.24 -6.04 0.53
CA ILE A 140 12.37 -4.63 0.92
C ILE A 140 11.33 -4.31 1.98
N MET A 141 11.77 -3.74 3.10
CA MET A 141 10.93 -3.26 4.18
C MET A 141 11.12 -1.78 4.42
N ARG A 142 10.01 -1.07 4.60
CA ARG A 142 9.99 0.37 4.90
C ARG A 142 9.66 0.65 6.36
N PHE A 143 10.38 1.60 6.94
CA PHE A 143 10.09 2.16 8.26
C PHE A 143 9.06 3.27 8.16
N ARG A 144 8.07 3.24 9.06
CA ARG A 144 7.04 4.27 9.18
C ARG A 144 6.84 4.67 10.63
N ASP A 145 6.35 5.87 10.83
CA ASP A 145 5.94 6.32 12.15
C ASP A 145 4.52 5.82 12.51
N TYR A 146 4.18 6.00 13.79
CA TYR A 146 2.87 5.64 14.31
C TYR A 146 1.82 6.62 13.79
N VAL A 147 0.78 6.08 13.14
CA VAL A 147 -0.40 6.85 12.74
C VAL A 147 -1.49 6.64 13.81
N PRO A 148 -2.07 7.71 14.37
CA PRO A 148 -3.19 7.60 15.29
C PRO A 148 -4.33 6.75 14.72
N THR A 149 -4.73 5.71 15.45
CA THR A 149 -5.76 4.77 15.02
C THR A 149 -7.06 5.45 14.59
N PRO A 150 -7.59 6.48 15.29
CA PRO A 150 -8.83 7.14 14.88
C PRO A 150 -8.71 7.83 13.51
N VAL A 151 -7.56 8.47 13.23
CA VAL A 151 -7.31 9.16 11.96
C VAL A 151 -7.23 8.15 10.82
N LEU A 152 -6.48 7.06 11.01
CA LEU A 152 -6.37 5.99 10.02
C LEU A 152 -7.72 5.31 9.76
N MET A 153 -8.48 5.01 10.81
CA MET A 153 -9.79 4.38 10.69
C MET A 153 -10.77 5.28 9.94
N LEU A 154 -10.83 6.57 10.31
CA LEU A 154 -11.71 7.53 9.63
C LEU A 154 -11.32 7.72 8.16
N HIS A 155 -10.02 7.78 7.85
CA HIS A 155 -9.52 7.83 6.48
C HIS A 155 -9.99 6.62 5.65
N ILE A 156 -9.75 5.39 6.14
CA ILE A 156 -10.15 4.16 5.45
C ILE A 156 -11.68 4.12 5.26
N LEU A 157 -12.44 4.53 6.27
CA LEU A 157 -13.89 4.57 6.20
C LEU A 157 -14.39 5.52 5.10
N LEU A 158 -13.84 6.74 5.02
CA LEU A 158 -14.21 7.70 3.99
C LEU A 158 -13.81 7.21 2.60
N ILE A 159 -12.61 6.66 2.41
CA ILE A 159 -12.20 6.12 1.10
C ILE A 159 -13.09 4.94 0.70
N PHE A 160 -13.43 4.05 1.63
CA PHE A 160 -14.35 2.94 1.38
C PHE A 160 -15.73 3.45 0.92
N PHE A 161 -16.31 4.42 1.63
CA PHE A 161 -17.59 5.00 1.23
C PHE A 161 -17.49 5.79 -0.08
N ALA A 162 -16.42 6.55 -0.32
CA ALA A 162 -16.20 7.21 -1.61
C ALA A 162 -16.20 6.19 -2.75
N PHE A 163 -15.54 5.05 -2.57
CA PHE A 163 -15.50 3.98 -3.56
C PHE A 163 -16.87 3.32 -3.76
N LEU A 164 -17.59 3.05 -2.67
CA LEU A 164 -18.94 2.50 -2.72
C LEU A 164 -19.93 3.44 -3.45
N PHE A 165 -19.93 4.73 -3.09
CA PHE A 165 -20.79 5.72 -3.72
C PHE A 165 -20.39 6.00 -5.17
N SER A 166 -19.09 5.93 -5.49
CA SER A 166 -18.56 5.98 -6.86
C SER A 166 -19.13 4.85 -7.72
N ASN A 167 -18.99 3.60 -7.27
CA ASN A 167 -19.54 2.43 -7.96
C ASN A 167 -21.07 2.50 -8.09
N PHE A 168 -21.76 2.87 -7.01
CA PHE A 168 -23.21 3.05 -7.04
C PHE A 168 -23.62 4.10 -8.06
N THR A 169 -23.03 5.30 -8.03
CA THR A 169 -23.38 6.40 -8.94
C THR A 169 -23.07 6.05 -10.39
N GLY A 170 -21.96 5.36 -10.65
CA GLY A 170 -21.58 4.88 -11.98
C GLY A 170 -22.60 3.90 -12.55
N ILE A 171 -22.99 2.88 -11.79
CA ILE A 171 -23.98 1.88 -12.25
C ILE A 171 -25.39 2.50 -12.30
N TYR A 172 -25.72 3.38 -11.35
CA TYR A 172 -27.00 4.08 -11.32
C TYR A 172 -27.18 5.04 -12.51
N SER A 173 -26.11 5.35 -13.26
CA SER A 173 -26.22 6.11 -14.52
C SER A 173 -27.05 5.42 -15.60
N PHE A 174 -27.23 4.09 -15.52
CA PHE A 174 -28.15 3.38 -16.40
C PHE A 174 -29.63 3.59 -16.03
N ALA A 175 -29.92 4.04 -14.81
CA ALA A 175 -31.27 4.41 -14.40
C ALA A 175 -31.60 5.84 -14.83
N ASP A 176 -32.75 6.03 -15.48
CA ASP A 176 -33.21 7.36 -15.94
C ASP A 176 -33.83 8.16 -14.78
N HIS A 177 -33.04 8.46 -13.74
CA HIS A 177 -33.53 9.08 -12.50
C HIS A 177 -32.81 10.40 -12.17
N SER A 178 -33.59 11.42 -11.84
CA SER A 178 -33.15 12.80 -11.61
C SER A 178 -32.22 13.02 -10.40
N ARG A 179 -32.08 12.03 -9.52
CA ARG A 179 -31.32 12.18 -8.25
C ARG A 179 -29.84 11.82 -8.34
N ILE A 180 -29.36 11.35 -9.50
CA ILE A 180 -27.97 10.89 -9.68
C ILE A 180 -26.92 11.96 -9.29
N ASN A 181 -27.19 13.23 -9.59
CA ASN A 181 -26.28 14.33 -9.27
C ASN A 181 -26.03 14.49 -7.76
N ARG A 182 -27.00 14.10 -6.90
CA ARG A 182 -26.80 14.15 -5.43
C ARG A 182 -25.79 13.11 -4.99
N PHE A 183 -25.85 11.89 -5.54
CA PHE A 183 -24.90 10.83 -5.24
C PHE A 183 -23.49 11.14 -5.77
N ALA A 184 -23.40 11.77 -6.95
CA ALA A 184 -22.13 12.28 -7.46
C ALA A 184 -21.51 13.35 -6.54
N LEU A 185 -22.32 14.32 -6.07
CA LEU A 185 -21.85 15.34 -5.13
C LEU A 185 -21.38 14.72 -3.80
N VAL A 186 -22.14 13.76 -3.25
CA VAL A 186 -21.72 13.00 -2.05
C VAL A 186 -20.40 12.28 -2.30
N THR A 187 -20.22 11.64 -3.45
CA THR A 187 -18.96 10.97 -3.84
C THR A 187 -17.80 11.96 -3.84
N ILE A 188 -17.96 13.14 -4.46
CA ILE A 188 -16.94 14.20 -4.50
C ILE A 188 -16.57 14.67 -3.09
N LEU A 189 -17.57 14.96 -2.24
CA LEU A 189 -17.32 15.47 -0.88
C LEU A 189 -16.61 14.44 0.00
N ILE A 190 -17.04 13.17 -0.05
CA ILE A 190 -16.41 12.10 0.74
C ILE A 190 -15.01 11.81 0.19
N LEU A 191 -14.82 11.78 -1.13
CA LEU A 191 -13.51 11.58 -1.75
C LEU A 191 -12.55 12.73 -1.42
N PHE A 192 -13.04 13.97 -1.38
CA PHE A 192 -12.24 15.13 -0.96
C PHE A 192 -11.81 15.00 0.51
N ALA A 193 -12.76 14.74 1.42
CA ALA A 193 -12.46 14.60 2.83
C ALA A 193 -11.54 13.40 3.12
N GLY A 194 -11.77 12.26 2.49
CA GLY A 194 -10.93 11.06 2.63
C GLY A 194 -9.56 11.23 1.99
N GLY A 195 -9.51 11.73 0.76
CA GLY A 195 -8.32 11.78 -0.08
C GLY A 195 -7.42 13.00 0.15
N PHE A 196 -7.99 14.19 0.32
CA PHE A 196 -7.25 15.47 0.40
C PHE A 196 -7.17 16.08 1.80
N ILE A 197 -7.98 15.61 2.75
CA ILE A 197 -7.87 16.03 4.15
C ILE A 197 -7.21 14.91 4.95
N LEU A 198 -7.87 13.75 5.06
CA LEU A 198 -7.38 12.66 5.89
C LEU A 198 -6.18 11.91 5.28
N GLY A 199 -6.10 11.80 3.95
CA GLY A 199 -4.95 11.19 3.27
C GLY A 199 -3.63 11.88 3.62
N PRO A 200 -3.50 13.20 3.37
CA PRO A 200 -2.40 14.04 3.83
C PRO A 200 -2.08 13.93 5.31
N MET A 201 -3.09 13.89 6.18
CA MET A 201 -2.87 13.70 7.60
C MET A 201 -2.21 12.35 7.91
N VAL A 202 -2.71 11.26 7.31
CA VAL A 202 -2.12 9.92 7.47
C VAL A 202 -0.68 9.90 6.96
N GLN A 203 -0.40 10.50 5.80
CA GLN A 203 0.96 10.62 5.28
C GLN A 203 1.86 11.45 6.19
N LYS A 204 1.35 12.56 6.73
CA LYS A 204 2.11 13.41 7.65
C LYS A 204 2.50 12.65 8.91
N TYR A 205 1.58 11.86 9.46
CA TYR A 205 1.88 11.03 10.61
C TYR A 205 2.82 9.85 10.30
N ALA A 206 2.73 9.25 9.11
CA ALA A 206 3.51 8.07 8.76
C ALA A 206 4.92 8.40 8.24
N PHE A 207 5.04 9.49 7.48
CA PHE A 207 6.21 9.85 6.67
C PHE A 207 6.67 11.29 6.84
N GLY A 208 5.97 12.13 7.61
CA GLY A 208 6.37 13.53 7.80
C GLY A 208 6.04 14.47 6.64
N VAL A 209 5.44 13.97 5.55
CA VAL A 209 5.06 14.73 4.34
C VAL A 209 3.54 14.90 4.26
N TRP A 210 3.07 16.10 3.90
CA TRP A 210 1.63 16.39 3.78
C TRP A 210 1.03 15.97 2.44
N TRP A 211 1.74 16.20 1.34
CA TRP A 211 1.29 15.80 0.01
C TRP A 211 2.52 15.58 -0.84
N SER A 212 2.53 14.44 -1.52
CA SER A 212 3.67 13.99 -2.31
C SER A 212 3.32 13.84 -3.79
N GLY A 213 2.05 14.09 -4.17
CA GLY A 213 1.60 14.15 -5.55
C GLY A 213 1.79 15.51 -6.23
N TRP A 214 1.38 15.58 -7.49
CA TRP A 214 1.39 16.78 -8.30
C TRP A 214 0.51 17.88 -7.66
N PRO A 215 0.90 19.17 -7.72
CA PRO A 215 2.09 19.71 -8.37
C PRO A 215 3.38 19.68 -7.53
N LEU A 216 3.31 19.26 -6.27
CA LEU A 216 4.44 19.37 -5.33
C LEU A 216 5.41 18.18 -5.39
N GLY A 217 5.00 17.05 -5.96
CA GLY A 217 5.82 15.86 -6.10
C GLY A 217 5.31 14.88 -7.17
N GLY A 218 5.89 13.68 -7.18
CA GLY A 218 5.64 12.64 -8.19
C GLY A 218 4.90 11.39 -7.69
N ASP A 219 4.43 11.34 -6.42
CA ASP A 219 3.85 10.11 -5.87
C ASP A 219 2.61 9.69 -6.67
N ILE A 220 2.73 8.50 -7.24
CA ILE A 220 1.70 7.84 -8.03
C ILE A 220 0.41 7.69 -7.20
N THR A 221 0.53 7.45 -5.89
CA THR A 221 -0.57 7.27 -4.94
C THR A 221 -1.45 8.51 -4.83
N ASP A 222 -0.82 9.67 -4.66
CA ASP A 222 -1.52 10.94 -4.52
C ASP A 222 -2.10 11.39 -5.87
N ASN A 223 -1.34 11.16 -6.94
CA ASN A 223 -1.77 11.46 -8.31
C ASN A 223 -3.01 10.65 -8.73
N LYS A 224 -3.09 9.37 -8.36
CA LYS A 224 -4.29 8.54 -8.60
C LYS A 224 -5.54 9.14 -7.96
N THR A 225 -5.41 9.57 -6.70
CA THR A 225 -6.51 10.18 -5.96
C THR A 225 -6.93 11.51 -6.60
N LEU A 226 -5.97 12.32 -7.04
CA LEU A 226 -6.22 13.55 -7.77
C LEU A 226 -6.92 13.32 -9.10
N ILE A 227 -6.46 12.37 -9.91
CA ILE A 227 -7.09 12.02 -11.20
C ILE A 227 -8.53 11.55 -10.99
N ALA A 228 -8.77 10.68 -10.00
CA ALA A 228 -10.11 10.21 -9.68
C ALA A 228 -11.02 11.39 -9.25
N PHE A 229 -10.53 12.27 -8.39
CA PHE A 229 -11.27 13.45 -7.94
C PHE A 229 -11.61 14.40 -9.08
N LEU A 230 -10.65 14.74 -9.93
CA LEU A 230 -10.87 15.61 -11.09
C LEU A 230 -11.87 15.00 -12.08
N ALA A 231 -11.78 13.69 -12.33
CA ALA A 231 -12.75 13.00 -13.18
C ALA A 231 -14.19 13.14 -12.64
N TRP A 232 -14.38 13.01 -11.33
CA TRP A 232 -15.68 13.21 -10.68
C TRP A 232 -16.17 14.66 -10.76
N VAL A 233 -15.29 15.63 -10.50
CA VAL A 233 -15.63 17.07 -10.61
C VAL A 233 -16.04 17.43 -12.04
N ILE A 234 -15.26 17.00 -13.04
CA ILE A 234 -15.56 17.22 -14.46
C ILE A 234 -16.90 16.55 -14.82
N ALA A 235 -17.10 15.29 -14.45
CA ALA A 235 -18.36 14.59 -14.71
C ALA A 235 -19.55 15.29 -14.06
N TYR A 236 -19.39 15.83 -12.85
CA TYR A 236 -20.44 16.59 -12.16
C TYR A 236 -20.77 17.92 -12.86
N ILE A 237 -19.75 18.69 -13.25
CA ILE A 237 -19.93 19.96 -13.96
C ILE A 237 -20.61 19.73 -15.32
N LEU A 238 -20.15 18.77 -16.11
CA LEU A 238 -20.74 18.43 -17.41
C LEU A 238 -22.20 17.96 -17.30
N ASN A 239 -22.58 17.34 -16.19
CA ASN A 239 -23.97 16.95 -15.93
C ASN A 239 -24.86 18.10 -15.43
N LYS A 240 -24.26 19.20 -14.95
CA LYS A 240 -24.97 20.40 -14.49
C LYS A 240 -25.14 21.46 -15.57
N ILE A 241 -24.22 21.56 -16.52
CA ILE A 241 -24.31 22.54 -17.61
C ILE A 241 -25.51 22.20 -18.51
N PRO A 242 -26.39 23.17 -18.81
CA PRO A 242 -27.45 23.00 -19.80
C PRO A 242 -26.84 23.05 -21.21
N PHE A 243 -26.98 21.97 -21.96
CA PHE A 243 -26.54 21.88 -23.36
C PHE A 243 -27.75 21.91 -24.29
N SER A 244 -27.67 22.65 -25.40
CA SER A 244 -28.75 22.79 -26.37
C SER A 244 -29.10 21.49 -27.12
N SER A 245 -28.21 20.49 -27.13
CA SER A 245 -28.45 19.21 -27.81
C SER A 245 -29.19 18.22 -26.90
N PRO A 246 -30.42 17.78 -27.25
CA PRO A 246 -31.19 16.83 -26.44
C PRO A 246 -30.55 15.43 -26.39
N ARG A 247 -29.80 15.03 -27.43
CA ARG A 247 -29.04 13.76 -27.42
C ARG A 247 -27.90 13.80 -26.40
N PHE A 248 -27.15 14.89 -26.36
CA PHE A 248 -26.05 15.08 -25.40
C PHE A 248 -26.58 15.13 -23.95
N CYS A 249 -27.74 15.75 -23.76
CA CYS A 249 -28.43 15.84 -22.47
C CYS A 249 -28.83 14.46 -21.90
N ARG A 250 -29.03 13.45 -22.76
CA ARG A 250 -29.30 12.06 -22.36
C ARG A 250 -28.02 11.26 -22.08
N TRP A 251 -26.95 11.52 -22.83
CA TRP A 251 -25.69 10.76 -22.73
C TRP A 251 -24.78 11.22 -21.59
N ARG A 252 -24.87 12.48 -21.16
CA ARG A 252 -24.02 13.06 -20.10
C ARG A 252 -23.98 12.25 -18.80
N ARG A 253 -25.05 11.52 -18.45
CA ARG A 253 -25.09 10.67 -17.23
C ARG A 253 -24.01 9.58 -17.24
N TYR A 254 -23.59 9.11 -18.42
CA TYR A 254 -22.54 8.11 -18.55
C TYR A 254 -21.13 8.66 -18.24
N PHE A 255 -20.95 9.97 -18.11
CA PHE A 255 -19.72 10.51 -17.55
C PHE A 255 -19.50 10.07 -16.09
N TYR A 256 -20.57 9.79 -15.33
CA TYR A 256 -20.43 9.19 -14.00
C TYR A 256 -19.97 7.72 -14.06
N LEU A 257 -20.37 6.98 -15.08
CA LEU A 257 -19.83 5.63 -15.32
C LEU A 257 -18.35 5.70 -15.66
N ALA A 258 -17.95 6.62 -16.54
CA ALA A 258 -16.55 6.84 -16.87
C ALA A 258 -15.71 7.23 -15.64
N ALA A 259 -16.21 8.16 -14.81
CA ALA A 259 -15.54 8.55 -13.57
C ALA A 259 -15.43 7.39 -12.56
N ALA A 260 -16.47 6.56 -12.44
CA ALA A 260 -16.43 5.35 -11.61
C ALA A 260 -15.38 4.35 -12.09
N LEU A 261 -15.30 4.11 -13.41
CA LEU A 261 -14.28 3.24 -14.00
C LEU A 261 -12.87 3.78 -13.79
N ILE A 262 -12.65 5.09 -13.98
CA ILE A 262 -11.36 5.75 -13.68
C ILE A 262 -11.01 5.55 -12.21
N THR A 263 -11.98 5.68 -11.30
CA THR A 263 -11.78 5.44 -9.87
C THR A 263 -11.38 3.98 -9.61
N ILE A 264 -12.08 3.00 -10.19
CA ILE A 264 -11.72 1.58 -10.08
C ILE A 264 -10.29 1.34 -10.55
N VAL A 265 -9.92 1.85 -11.72
CA VAL A 265 -8.57 1.68 -12.29
C VAL A 265 -7.53 2.33 -11.38
N ALA A 266 -7.75 3.58 -10.95
CA ALA A 266 -6.83 4.33 -10.10
C ALA A 266 -6.55 3.58 -8.79
N TYR A 267 -7.58 3.05 -8.13
CA TYR A 267 -7.46 2.31 -6.87
C TYR A 267 -7.10 0.83 -7.05
N SER A 268 -7.17 0.26 -8.26
CA SER A 268 -6.72 -1.12 -8.54
C SER A 268 -5.21 -1.21 -8.70
N ILE A 269 -4.55 -0.13 -9.10
CA ILE A 269 -3.09 -0.10 -9.19
C ILE A 269 -2.52 -0.08 -7.76
N PRO A 270 -1.70 -1.06 -7.36
CA PRO A 270 -1.16 -1.16 -6.00
C PRO A 270 -0.53 0.16 -5.53
N HIS A 271 -0.76 0.51 -4.27
CA HIS A 271 -0.01 1.56 -3.59
C HIS A 271 1.48 1.18 -3.62
N SER A 272 2.38 2.14 -3.78
CA SER A 272 3.84 1.96 -3.64
C SER A 272 4.60 1.30 -4.81
N THR A 273 4.31 1.65 -6.06
CA THR A 273 5.37 1.62 -7.10
C THR A 273 6.20 2.90 -7.13
N GLY A 274 5.83 3.94 -6.38
CA GLY A 274 6.60 5.19 -6.32
C GLY A 274 6.09 6.18 -5.29
N GLY A 275 6.44 5.97 -4.01
CA GLY A 275 6.08 6.85 -2.89
C GLY A 275 7.31 7.30 -2.11
N SER A 276 7.13 8.18 -1.11
CA SER A 276 8.22 8.82 -0.38
C SER A 276 9.31 7.84 0.10
N GLU A 277 10.56 8.20 -0.19
CA GLU A 277 11.77 7.45 0.11
C GLU A 277 12.76 8.35 0.84
N TYR A 278 13.45 7.80 1.85
CA TYR A 278 14.50 8.52 2.53
C TYR A 278 15.77 8.49 1.68
N ASP A 279 16.29 9.67 1.34
CA ASP A 279 17.59 9.80 0.72
C ASP A 279 18.66 9.91 1.80
N TYR A 280 19.51 8.88 1.86
CA TYR A 280 20.61 8.78 2.81
C TYR A 280 21.77 9.75 2.50
N GLN A 281 21.87 10.29 1.28
CA GLN A 281 22.91 11.25 0.91
C GLN A 281 22.56 12.67 1.36
N THR A 282 21.30 13.07 1.15
CA THR A 282 20.82 14.42 1.50
C THR A 282 20.19 14.50 2.89
N GLY A 283 19.86 13.34 3.48
CA GLY A 283 19.20 13.25 4.79
C GLY A 283 17.74 13.69 4.78
N THR A 284 17.15 13.86 3.59
CA THR A 284 15.78 14.35 3.40
C THR A 284 14.89 13.27 2.79
N ILE A 285 13.57 13.44 2.92
CA ILE A 285 12.59 12.54 2.31
C ILE A 285 12.29 13.05 0.91
N VAL A 286 12.72 12.29 -0.09
CA VAL A 286 12.51 12.61 -1.49
C VAL A 286 11.31 11.81 -1.99
N THR A 287 10.53 12.41 -2.88
CA THR A 287 9.41 11.73 -3.54
C THR A 287 9.67 11.74 -5.03
N ASP A 288 9.91 10.57 -5.62
CA ASP A 288 10.12 10.28 -7.05
C ASP A 288 10.10 11.51 -7.98
N GLN A 289 11.11 12.35 -7.81
CA GLN A 289 11.64 13.13 -8.91
C GLN A 289 12.77 12.28 -9.45
N VAL A 290 12.73 12.02 -10.74
CA VAL A 290 13.81 11.36 -11.48
C VAL A 290 15.07 12.20 -11.26
N ILE A 291 15.83 11.90 -10.20
CA ILE A 291 17.19 12.39 -10.07
C ILE A 291 17.97 11.63 -11.15
N PRO A 292 18.65 12.31 -12.07
CA PRO A 292 19.50 11.64 -13.05
C PRO A 292 20.47 10.76 -12.28
N ARG A 293 20.40 9.45 -12.50
CA ARG A 293 21.45 8.55 -12.03
C ARG A 293 22.71 8.99 -12.76
N GLU A 294 23.65 9.63 -12.06
CA GLU A 294 24.97 9.85 -12.64
C GLU A 294 25.52 8.48 -13.06
N PRO A 295 25.96 8.34 -14.32
CA PRO A 295 26.59 7.11 -14.74
C PRO A 295 27.85 6.93 -13.89
N SER A 296 27.96 5.75 -13.28
CA SER A 296 29.19 5.31 -12.63
C SER A 296 30.34 5.47 -13.61
N ASN A 297 31.19 6.48 -13.41
CA ASN A 297 32.48 6.58 -14.07
C ASN A 297 33.35 5.44 -13.55
N THR A 298 33.21 4.27 -14.16
CA THR A 298 34.24 3.24 -14.15
C THR A 298 35.24 3.65 -15.23
N ASN A 299 36.25 4.41 -14.82
CA ASN A 299 37.52 4.58 -15.52
C ASN A 299 38.53 5.17 -14.53
N GLN A 300 39.18 4.29 -13.77
CA GLN A 300 40.63 4.23 -13.54
C GLN A 300 40.95 3.10 -12.54
#